data_AF-A0A8T4I4Z9-F1
#
_entry.id   AF-A0A8T4I4Z9-F1
#
_cell.length_a   1.000
_cell.length_b   1.000
_cell.length_c   1.000
_cell.angle_alpha   90.00
_cell.angle_beta   90.00
_cell.angle_gamma   90.00
#
_symmetry.space_group_name_H-M   'P 1'
#
loop_
_entity.id
_entity.type
_entity.pdbx_description
1 polymer ?
#
loop_
_entity_poly.entity_id
_entity_poly.type
_entity_poly.pdbx_seq_one_letter_code
_entity_poly.pdbx_strand_id
1 'polypeptide(L)' 'MALAITDALTRHDVIVWAEDPSKGQQTFAPVLPYLDWVEMTQAGGEEMIDALSQVITARAD' A
#
# COMPACT_ATOMS: atom_id res chain seq x y z
N MET A 1 -5.51 -16.93 -4.03
CA MET A 1 -5.52 -15.46 -3.86
C MET A 1 -5.02 -15.02 -2.48
N ALA A 2 -5.36 -15.71 -1.38
CA ALA A 2 -4.91 -15.33 -0.03
C ALA A 2 -3.38 -15.45 0.22
N LEU A 3 -2.70 -16.45 -0.36
CA LEU A 3 -1.27 -16.70 -0.10
C LEU A 3 -0.32 -15.56 -0.51
N ALA A 4 -0.54 -14.95 -1.68
CA ALA A 4 0.34 -13.87 -2.16
C ALA A 4 0.21 -12.58 -1.33
N ILE A 5 -1.00 -12.30 -0.84
CA ILE A 5 -1.24 -11.14 0.04
C ILE A 5 -0.62 -11.39 1.41
N THR A 6 -0.81 -12.58 1.99
CA THR A 6 -0.17 -12.94 3.26
C THR A 6 1.35 -12.92 3.14
N ASP A 7 1.92 -13.42 2.04
CA ASP A 7 3.36 -13.35 1.78
C ASP A 7 3.85 -11.89 1.76
N ALA A 8 3.21 -11.03 0.95
CA ALA A 8 3.57 -9.62 0.88
C ALA A 8 3.46 -8.90 2.23
N LEU A 9 2.41 -9.15 3.00
CA LEU A 9 2.17 -8.49 4.30
C LEU A 9 3.09 -8.99 5.44
N THR A 10 3.80 -10.09 5.25
CA THR A 10 4.65 -10.69 6.31
C THR A 10 6.15 -10.65 5.98
N ARG A 11 6.50 -10.22 4.77
CA ARG A 11 7.89 -10.09 4.33
C ARG A 11 8.53 -8.81 4.86
N HIS A 12 9.78 -8.93 5.29
CA HIS A 12 10.57 -7.79 5.81
C HIS A 12 11.34 -7.03 4.72
N ASP A 13 11.40 -7.57 3.50
CA ASP A 13 12.13 -7.02 2.36
C ASP A 13 11.20 -6.30 1.36
N VAL A 14 9.94 -6.10 1.72
CA VAL A 14 8.93 -5.43 0.90
C VAL A 14 8.28 -4.31 1.69
N ILE A 15 7.74 -3.34 0.95
CA ILE A 15 6.94 -2.25 1.49
C ILE A 15 5.59 -2.32 0.79
N VAL A 16 4.51 -2.34 1.56
CA VAL A 16 3.15 -2.54 1.08
C VAL A 16 2.35 -1.28 1.30
N TRP A 17 1.93 -0.67 0.19
CA TRP A 17 1.03 0.48 0.19
C TRP A 17 -0.36 0.05 -0.26
N ALA A 18 -1.39 0.73 0.23
CA ALA A 18 -2.77 0.43 -0.12
C ALA A 18 -3.60 1.71 -0.33
N GLU A 19 -4.46 1.67 -1.34
CA GLU A 19 -5.38 2.75 -1.68
C GLU A 19 -6.79 2.17 -1.84
N ASP A 20 -7.77 2.68 -1.10
CA ASP A 20 -9.18 2.34 -1.30
C ASP A 20 -10.09 3.54 -0.98
N PRO A 21 -10.23 4.47 -1.92
CA PRO A 21 -11.13 5.61 -1.78
C PRO A 21 -12.61 5.19 -1.84
N SER A 22 -12.90 3.95 -2.26
CA SER A 22 -14.25 3.45 -2.54
C SER A 22 -14.92 2.76 -1.34
N LYS A 23 -14.12 2.17 -0.45
CA LYS A 23 -14.61 1.43 0.74
C LYS A 23 -14.00 1.93 2.05
N GLY A 24 -13.05 2.85 2.00
CA GLY A 24 -12.36 3.35 3.19
C GLY A 24 -11.80 2.21 4.04
N GLN A 25 -12.11 2.20 5.34
CA GLN A 25 -11.61 1.17 6.25
C GLN A 25 -12.20 -0.24 6.03
N GLN A 26 -13.30 -0.38 5.29
CA GLN A 26 -13.98 -1.67 5.19
C GLN A 26 -13.10 -2.76 4.57
N THR A 27 -12.24 -2.40 3.60
CA THR A 27 -11.36 -3.34 2.91
C THR A 27 -10.10 -3.63 3.71
N PHE A 28 -9.50 -2.61 4.34
CA PHE A 28 -8.17 -2.74 4.93
C PHE A 28 -8.14 -2.84 6.46
N ALA A 29 -9.23 -2.60 7.18
CA ALA A 29 -9.24 -2.62 8.66
C ALA A 29 -8.53 -3.84 9.27
N PRO A 30 -8.69 -5.08 8.76
CA PRO A 30 -8.01 -6.26 9.33
C PRO A 30 -6.49 -6.29 9.09
N VAL A 31 -6.00 -5.52 8.12
CA VAL A 31 -4.61 -5.56 7.65
C VAL A 31 -3.85 -4.24 7.85
N LEU A 32 -4.48 -3.18 8.37
CA LEU A 32 -3.84 -1.89 8.65
C LEU A 32 -2.48 -1.99 9.38
N PRO A 33 -2.28 -2.88 10.38
CA PRO A 33 -0.99 -2.99 11.06
C PRO A 33 0.16 -3.50 10.18
N TYR A 34 -0.15 -4.05 9.00
CA TYR A 34 0.81 -4.65 8.07
C TYR A 34 1.03 -3.80 6.81
N LEU A 35 0.48 -2.58 6.77
CA LEU A 35 0.60 -1.66 5.64
C LEU A 35 1.47 -0.48 6.06
N ASP A 36 2.41 -0.09 5.21
CA ASP A 36 3.36 1.00 5.48
C ASP A 36 2.75 2.38 5.20
N TRP A 37 1.83 2.45 4.24
CA TRP A 37 1.06 3.66 3.92
C TRP A 37 -0.32 3.26 3.37
N VAL A 38 -1.37 3.89 3.88
CA VAL A 38 -2.74 3.66 3.47
C VAL A 38 -3.44 4.98 3.15
N GLU A 39 -4.06 5.07 1.99
CA GLU A 39 -4.90 6.20 1.59
C GLU A 39 -6.36 5.77 1.38
N MET A 40 -7.27 6.61 1.87
CA MET A 40 -8.72 6.37 1.83
C MET A 40 -9.47 7.49 1.10
N THR A 41 -8.73 8.39 0.47
CA THR A 41 -9.28 9.47 -0.35
C THR A 41 -8.69 9.40 -1.74
N GLN A 42 -9.44 9.85 -2.73
CA GLN A 42 -8.95 9.86 -4.11
C GLN A 42 -7.72 10.75 -4.25
N ALA A 43 -7.74 11.94 -3.62
CA ALA A 43 -6.61 12.86 -3.65
C ALA A 43 -5.33 12.25 -3.02
N GLY A 44 -5.45 11.59 -1.87
CA GLY A 44 -4.33 10.89 -1.25
C GLY A 44 -3.80 9.74 -2.10
N GLY A 45 -4.68 9.01 -2.79
CA GLY A 45 -4.28 7.98 -3.76
C GLY A 45 -3.46 8.54 -4.92
N GLU A 46 -3.86 9.68 -5.47
CA GLU A 46 -3.11 10.39 -6.52
C GLU A 46 -1.72 10.82 -6.01
N GLU A 47 -1.63 11.35 -4.78
CA GLU A 47 -0.34 11.69 -4.13
C GLU A 47 0.54 10.45 -3.93
N MET A 48 -0.06 9.30 -3.56
CA MET A 48 0.64 8.03 -3.41
C MET A 48 1.21 7.53 -4.76
N ILE A 49 0.47 7.68 -5.85
CA ILE A 49 0.92 7.33 -7.21
C ILE A 49 2.07 8.24 -7.66
N ASP A 50 1.97 9.55 -7.40
CA ASP A 50 3.03 10.50 -7.72
C ASP A 50 4.33 10.19 -6.96
N ALA A 51 4.22 9.78 -5.69
CA ALA A 51 5.36 9.36 -4.88
C ALA A 51 6.00 8.05 -5.40
N LEU A 52 5.21 7.13 -5.95
CA LEU A 52 5.68 5.80 -6.37
C LEU A 52 6.84 5.89 -7.38
N SER A 53 6.76 6.80 -8.34
CA SER A 53 7.83 6.98 -9.35
C SER A 53 9.15 7.40 -8.72
N GLN A 54 9.11 8.25 -7.69
CA GLN A 54 10.30 8.70 -6.96
C GLN A 54 10.89 7.55 -6.13
N VAL A 55 10.03 6.78 -5.46
CA VAL A 55 10.45 5.62 -4.65
C VAL A 55 11.09 4.54 -5.51
N ILE A 56 10.50 4.21 -6.67
CA ILE A 56 11.09 3.25 -7.62
C ILE A 56 12.47 3.73 -8.05
N THR A 57 12.58 5.00 -8.45
CA THR A 57 13.85 5.59 -8.88
C THR A 57 14.92 5.53 -7.77
N ALA A 58 14.53 5.84 -6.52
CA ALA A 58 15.44 5.80 -5.38
C ALA A 58 15.88 4.37 -4.98
N ARG A 59 15.16 3.33 -5.42
CA ARG A 59 15.49 1.92 -5.14
C ARG A 59 16.13 1.20 -6.32
N ALA A 60 16.27 1.86 -7.46
CA ALA A 60 16.76 1.26 -8.70
C ALA A 60 18.30 1.25 -8.81
N ASP A 61 19.00 1.06 -7.69
CA ASP A 61 20.46 0.90 -7.65
C ASP A 61 20.99 -0.07 -8.73
#